data_AF-A0A831S3R8-F1
#
_entry.id   AF-A0A831S3R8-F1
#
_cell.length_a   1.000
_cell.length_b   1.000
_cell.length_c   1.000
_cell.angle_alpha   90.00
_cell.angle_beta   90.00
_cell.angle_gamma   90.00
#
_symmetry.space_group_name_H-M   'P 1'
#
loop_
_entity.id
_entity.type
_entity.pdbx_description
1 polymer ?
#
loop_
_entity_poly.entity_id
_entity_poly.type
_entity_poly.pdbx_seq_one_letter_code
_entity_poly.pdbx_strand_id
1 'polypeptide(L)'
;MNGSSEQLPDEQPKDQLARPESQSSKSVIERLEYFRRKFKEEGLVNSSTEEIIKRGEEVSKEIRKLADTTDREVIFWLAEAGFDNYINFEKVIELDPEDRKEIILRLINKELICNVLKNLGKLGKLGEEVTSELIEVGYKWAVTRNPKIFRLDQDQKKQLTLLLIEGTDRAIELKIERDNSTYLENAGYESMEELMDKRFNNARASMLAGGIGNNAANIVMRGTDELESIFKDRFIGLGLILDKEIALKLIKHGFMRVLSQCSEKFEGLDKEVILAILDINATTKEDFGSIGGISNIVKNGKGLDREIAIRLIEYNSNGASAVIENIERFEGITKKEAKKLIKDRFREDRSRSKRLRREYWLIKVENIWEYAKFVIGRAFGRKRY
;
A
#
# COMPACT_ATOMS: atom_id res chain seq x y z
N MET A 1 56.37 33.90 26.28
CA MET A 1 55.47 34.96 26.77
C MET A 1 54.60 35.40 25.61
N ASN A 2 53.29 35.48 25.89
CA ASN A 2 52.23 36.15 25.14
C ASN A 2 51.79 35.53 23.79
N GLY A 3 50.88 34.54 23.90
CA GLY A 3 49.91 34.22 22.86
C GLY A 3 48.55 34.78 23.27
N SER A 4 48.04 35.73 22.49
CA SER A 4 46.78 36.44 22.72
C SER A 4 45.58 35.54 22.45
N SER A 5 44.72 35.41 23.45
CA SER A 5 43.40 34.77 23.36
C SER A 5 42.39 35.72 22.73
N GLU A 6 41.94 35.41 21.52
CA GLU A 6 40.81 36.06 20.85
C GLU A 6 39.50 35.57 21.49
N GLN A 7 38.85 36.46 22.25
CA GLN A 7 37.51 36.25 22.78
C GLN A 7 36.48 36.50 21.67
N LEU A 8 35.68 35.48 21.35
CA LEU A 8 34.47 35.62 20.54
C LEU A 8 33.43 36.45 21.32
N PRO A 9 32.69 37.36 20.65
CA PRO A 9 31.69 38.18 21.30
C PRO A 9 30.42 37.38 21.63
N ASP A 10 29.89 37.60 22.82
CA ASP A 10 28.59 37.10 23.28
C ASP A 10 27.49 37.41 22.26
N GLU A 11 26.83 36.37 21.75
CA GLU A 11 25.60 36.51 20.99
C GLU A 11 24.51 37.07 21.91
N GLN A 12 24.11 38.32 21.65
CA GLN A 12 22.91 38.89 22.27
C GLN A 12 21.67 38.09 21.88
N PRO A 13 20.71 37.89 22.79
CA PRO A 13 19.45 37.24 22.48
C PRO A 13 18.73 38.06 21.41
N LYS A 14 18.43 37.42 20.27
CA LYS A 14 17.58 38.02 19.24
C LYS A 14 16.22 38.30 19.86
N ASP A 15 15.99 39.56 20.21
CA ASP A 15 14.68 40.08 20.57
C ASP A 15 13.68 39.68 19.47
N GLN A 16 12.67 38.92 19.88
CA GLN A 16 11.48 38.67 19.09
C GLN A 16 10.77 40.02 18.91
N LEU A 17 11.08 40.72 17.81
CA LEU A 17 10.34 41.88 17.35
C LEU A 17 8.87 41.47 17.17
N ALA A 18 8.03 41.88 18.12
CA ALA A 18 6.58 41.77 18.02
C ALA A 18 6.14 42.45 16.72
N ARG A 19 5.70 41.65 15.74
CA ARG A 19 5.14 42.18 14.49
C ARG A 19 3.89 42.99 14.83
N PRO A 20 3.73 44.22 14.29
CA PRO A 20 2.56 45.03 14.56
C PRO A 20 1.32 44.35 13.99
N GLU A 21 0.40 43.95 14.88
CA GLU A 21 -0.93 43.49 14.50
C GLU A 21 -1.62 44.60 13.69
N SER A 22 -2.16 44.27 12.52
CA SER A 22 -2.90 45.25 11.74
C SER A 22 -4.17 45.66 12.52
N GLN A 23 -4.35 46.96 12.80
CA GLN A 23 -5.54 47.47 13.52
C GLN A 23 -6.86 47.04 12.86
N SER A 24 -6.82 46.75 11.55
CA SER A 24 -7.95 46.23 10.79
C SER A 24 -8.44 44.88 11.31
N SER A 25 -7.53 43.92 11.54
CA SER A 25 -7.88 42.54 11.90
C SER A 25 -8.48 42.43 13.31
N LYS A 26 -7.98 43.22 14.28
CA LYS A 26 -8.58 43.30 15.62
C LYS A 26 -10.05 43.74 15.58
N SER A 27 -10.35 44.79 14.83
CA SER A 27 -11.72 45.33 14.74
C SER A 27 -12.70 44.33 14.13
N VAL A 28 -12.22 43.40 13.30
CA VAL A 28 -13.06 42.40 12.67
C VAL A 28 -13.24 41.17 13.56
N ILE A 29 -12.18 40.70 14.23
CA ILE A 29 -12.29 39.63 15.23
C ILE A 29 -13.27 40.03 16.34
N GLU A 30 -13.21 41.28 16.83
CA GLU A 30 -14.17 41.80 17.82
C GLU A 30 -15.62 41.75 17.32
N ARG A 31 -15.87 42.06 16.04
CA ARG A 31 -17.22 41.95 15.45
C ARG A 31 -17.68 40.50 15.37
N LEU A 32 -16.79 39.57 15.03
CA LEU A 32 -17.13 38.15 14.95
C LEU A 32 -17.41 37.54 16.33
N GLU A 33 -16.60 37.88 17.35
CA GLU A 33 -16.87 37.49 18.74
C GLU A 33 -18.17 38.12 19.26
N TYR A 34 -18.47 39.35 18.85
CA TYR A 34 -19.78 39.95 19.11
C TYR A 34 -20.92 39.11 18.51
N PHE A 35 -20.83 38.70 17.25
CA PHE A 35 -21.85 37.84 16.64
C PHE A 35 -21.97 36.50 17.35
N ARG A 36 -20.84 35.83 17.62
CA ARG A 36 -20.81 34.55 18.34
C ARG A 36 -21.49 34.63 19.70
N ARG A 37 -21.16 35.67 20.47
CA ARG A 37 -21.76 35.94 21.77
C ARG A 37 -23.25 36.25 21.64
N LYS A 38 -23.64 37.10 20.68
CA LYS A 38 -25.03 37.45 20.42
C LYS A 38 -25.89 36.24 20.06
N PHE A 39 -25.38 35.32 19.23
CA PHE A 39 -26.06 34.05 18.91
C PHE A 39 -26.23 33.15 20.14
N LYS A 40 -25.25 33.17 21.06
CA LYS A 40 -25.28 32.38 22.29
C LYS A 40 -26.19 32.98 23.36
N GLU A 41 -26.23 34.31 23.47
CA GLU A 41 -26.95 35.06 24.51
C GLU A 41 -28.41 35.36 24.14
N GLU A 42 -28.70 35.77 22.90
CA GLU A 42 -30.08 36.08 22.49
C GLU A 42 -30.93 34.82 22.29
N GLY A 43 -30.28 33.66 22.13
CA GLY A 43 -30.92 32.37 21.91
C GLY A 43 -31.65 32.29 20.57
N LEU A 44 -31.47 31.18 19.85
CA LEU A 44 -32.26 30.84 18.66
C LEU A 44 -33.75 30.58 18.99
N VAL A 45 -34.16 30.76 20.24
CA VAL A 45 -35.45 30.31 20.79
C VAL A 45 -36.61 31.21 20.37
N ASN A 46 -36.35 32.50 20.07
CA ASN A 46 -37.41 33.49 19.78
C ASN A 46 -37.33 34.14 18.39
N SER A 47 -36.30 33.83 17.58
CA SER A 47 -36.20 34.35 16.20
C SER A 47 -36.93 33.45 15.22
N SER A 48 -37.53 34.04 14.18
CA SER A 48 -38.12 33.25 13.10
C SER A 48 -37.01 32.51 12.33
N THR A 49 -37.35 31.37 11.72
CA THR A 49 -36.43 30.62 10.87
C THR A 49 -35.82 31.50 9.77
N GLU A 50 -36.61 32.42 9.20
CA GLU A 50 -36.15 33.37 8.16
C GLU A 50 -35.12 34.38 8.70
N GLU A 51 -35.31 34.89 9.92
CA GLU A 51 -34.34 35.80 10.55
C GLU A 51 -33.03 35.08 10.89
N ILE A 52 -33.10 33.83 11.33
CA ILE A 52 -31.94 33.00 11.61
C ILE A 52 -31.15 32.75 10.33
N ILE A 53 -31.83 32.38 9.24
CA ILE A 53 -31.21 32.16 7.93
C ILE A 53 -30.55 33.46 7.43
N LYS A 54 -31.28 34.58 7.44
CA LYS A 54 -30.75 35.87 6.97
C LYS A 54 -29.51 36.31 7.77
N ARG A 55 -29.55 36.19 9.10
CA ARG A 55 -28.39 36.50 9.95
C ARG A 55 -27.22 35.55 9.68
N GLY A 56 -27.49 34.26 9.46
CA GLY A 56 -26.49 33.27 9.06
C GLY A 56 -25.82 33.61 7.72
N GLU A 57 -26.59 34.07 6.74
CA GLU A 57 -26.08 34.52 5.44
C GLU A 57 -25.20 35.78 5.56
N GLU A 58 -25.62 36.76 6.37
CA GLU A 58 -24.84 37.98 6.64
C GLU A 58 -23.50 37.64 7.30
N VAL A 59 -23.49 36.78 8.33
CA VAL A 59 -22.26 36.32 8.97
C VAL A 59 -21.39 35.52 7.98
N SER A 60 -21.99 34.62 7.21
CA SER A 60 -21.23 33.87 6.19
C SER A 60 -20.61 34.79 5.15
N LYS A 61 -21.25 35.91 4.79
CA LYS A 61 -20.72 36.88 3.84
C LYS A 61 -19.52 37.64 4.41
N GLU A 62 -19.58 38.04 5.68
CA GLU A 62 -18.44 38.68 6.36
C GLU A 62 -17.27 37.70 6.55
N ILE A 63 -17.54 36.45 6.95
CA ILE A 63 -16.51 35.40 7.03
C ILE A 63 -15.84 35.18 5.67
N ARG A 64 -16.58 35.17 4.56
CA ARG A 64 -16.00 35.03 3.21
C ARG A 64 -15.10 36.20 2.81
N LYS A 65 -15.38 37.42 3.27
CA LYS A 65 -14.47 38.55 3.02
C LYS A 65 -13.16 38.38 3.78
N LEU A 66 -13.23 37.77 4.96
CA LEU A 66 -12.07 37.49 5.80
C LEU A 66 -11.26 36.29 5.34
N ALA A 67 -11.93 35.29 4.78
CA ALA A 67 -11.32 34.11 4.18
C ALA A 67 -10.25 34.43 3.13
N ASP A 68 -10.40 35.56 2.42
CA ASP A 68 -9.48 35.99 1.37
C ASP A 68 -8.37 36.92 1.89
N THR A 69 -7.82 36.60 3.06
CA THR A 69 -6.72 37.34 3.68
C THR A 69 -5.50 36.44 3.88
N THR A 70 -4.32 37.06 3.92
CA THR A 70 -3.07 36.45 4.41
C THR A 70 -2.78 36.84 5.86
N ASP A 71 -3.71 37.50 6.54
CA ASP A 71 -3.56 37.84 7.95
C ASP A 71 -3.63 36.55 8.80
N ARG A 72 -2.49 36.24 9.44
CA ARG A 72 -2.31 35.07 10.31
C ARG A 72 -3.39 34.99 11.39
N GLU A 73 -3.67 36.08 12.08
CA GLU A 73 -4.57 36.08 13.23
C GLU A 73 -6.01 35.76 12.82
N VAL A 74 -6.41 36.24 11.64
CA VAL A 74 -7.72 35.93 11.07
C VAL A 74 -7.83 34.45 10.73
N ILE A 75 -6.79 33.87 10.10
CA ILE A 75 -6.78 32.44 9.75
C ILE A 75 -6.75 31.57 11.01
N PHE A 76 -5.99 31.96 12.03
CA PHE A 76 -5.94 31.29 13.32
C PHE A 76 -7.31 31.29 13.99
N TRP A 77 -7.96 32.45 14.02
CA TRP A 77 -9.31 32.58 14.58
C TRP A 77 -10.31 31.68 13.83
N LEU A 78 -10.26 31.65 12.49
CA LEU A 78 -11.12 30.77 11.68
C LEU A 78 -10.90 29.29 12.00
N ALA A 79 -9.63 28.88 12.16
CA ALA A 79 -9.29 27.50 12.53
C ALA A 79 -9.79 27.14 13.95
N GLU A 80 -9.59 28.02 14.93
CA GLU A 80 -10.05 27.81 16.31
C GLU A 80 -11.57 27.78 16.44
N ALA A 81 -12.26 28.56 15.62
CA ALA A 81 -13.71 28.69 15.64
C ALA A 81 -14.45 27.58 14.87
N GLY A 82 -13.73 26.68 14.18
CA GLY A 82 -14.38 25.59 13.42
C GLY A 82 -14.77 25.96 11.99
N PHE A 83 -14.28 27.08 11.45
CA PHE A 83 -14.65 27.59 10.13
C PHE A 83 -13.63 27.18 9.05
N ASP A 84 -13.16 25.93 9.09
CA ASP A 84 -12.16 25.39 8.18
C ASP A 84 -12.57 25.46 6.69
N ASN A 85 -13.86 25.30 6.39
CA ASN A 85 -14.41 25.43 5.03
C ASN A 85 -14.28 26.83 4.44
N TYR A 86 -13.98 27.83 5.27
CA TYR A 86 -13.76 29.21 4.85
C TYR A 86 -12.27 29.57 4.79
N ILE A 87 -11.35 28.68 5.16
CA ILE A 87 -9.91 28.99 5.06
C ILE A 87 -9.47 28.86 3.60
N ASN A 88 -9.04 29.97 2.99
CA ASN A 88 -8.45 29.94 1.66
C ASN A 88 -7.01 29.40 1.73
N PHE A 89 -6.85 28.11 1.44
CA PHE A 89 -5.54 27.46 1.47
C PHE A 89 -4.53 28.03 0.47
N GLU A 90 -4.97 28.73 -0.58
CA GLU A 90 -4.07 29.44 -1.49
C GLU A 90 -3.37 30.60 -0.77
N LYS A 91 -4.07 31.26 0.16
CA LYS A 91 -3.50 32.28 1.05
C LYS A 91 -2.66 31.71 2.18
N VAL A 92 -3.04 30.54 2.71
CA VAL A 92 -2.22 29.83 3.71
C VAL A 92 -0.83 29.45 3.17
N ILE A 93 -0.72 29.18 1.87
CA ILE A 93 0.58 28.87 1.23
C ILE A 93 1.48 30.11 1.15
N GLU A 94 0.90 31.30 1.03
CA GLU A 94 1.61 32.58 1.01
C GLU A 94 2.22 32.93 2.39
N LEU A 95 1.76 32.28 3.47
CA LEU A 95 2.30 32.44 4.82
C LEU A 95 3.70 31.84 4.96
N ASP A 96 4.40 32.28 6.01
CA ASP A 96 5.67 31.67 6.36
C ASP A 96 5.49 30.19 6.77
N PRO A 97 6.54 29.36 6.61
CA PRO A 97 6.41 27.92 6.87
C PRO A 97 6.01 27.55 8.29
N GLU A 98 6.37 28.35 9.30
CA GLU A 98 6.03 28.06 10.71
C GLU A 98 4.58 28.42 11.00
N ASP A 99 4.09 29.56 10.49
CA ASP A 99 2.69 29.94 10.58
C ASP A 99 1.79 28.92 9.87
N ARG A 100 2.18 28.50 8.66
CA ARG A 100 1.46 27.46 7.91
C ARG A 100 1.42 26.15 8.69
N LYS A 101 2.54 25.74 9.29
CA LYS A 101 2.64 24.54 10.13
C LYS A 101 1.69 24.64 11.33
N GLU A 102 1.71 25.77 12.05
CA GLU A 102 0.87 25.99 13.23
C GLU A 102 -0.64 25.94 12.89
N ILE A 103 -1.06 26.57 11.79
CA ILE A 103 -2.45 26.52 11.31
C ILE A 103 -2.88 25.08 11.06
N ILE A 104 -2.03 24.32 10.37
CA ILE A 104 -2.35 22.93 10.04
C ILE A 104 -2.47 22.09 11.31
N LEU A 105 -1.56 22.23 12.27
CA LEU A 105 -1.64 21.50 13.55
C LEU A 105 -2.92 21.85 14.32
N ARG A 106 -3.32 23.13 14.36
CA ARG A 106 -4.59 23.54 14.98
C ARG A 106 -5.79 22.90 14.29
N LEU A 107 -5.82 22.87 12.96
CA LEU A 107 -6.89 22.22 12.21
C LEU A 107 -6.95 20.71 12.48
N ILE A 108 -5.80 20.05 12.61
CA ILE A 108 -5.75 18.63 12.96
C ILE A 108 -6.29 18.40 14.37
N ASN A 109 -5.83 19.18 15.36
CA ASN A 109 -6.23 19.06 16.77
C ASN A 109 -7.72 19.33 17.01
N LYS A 110 -8.37 20.08 16.11
CA LYS A 110 -9.81 20.36 16.15
C LYS A 110 -10.65 19.36 15.35
N GLU A 111 -10.03 18.31 14.82
CA GLU A 111 -10.66 17.33 13.92
C GLU A 111 -11.19 17.95 12.61
N LEU A 112 -10.70 19.14 12.23
CA LEU A 112 -11.08 19.90 11.02
C LEU A 112 -10.17 19.57 9.83
N ILE A 113 -9.79 18.31 9.73
CA ILE A 113 -8.70 17.87 8.86
C ILE A 113 -9.12 17.72 7.40
N CYS A 114 -10.42 17.60 7.12
CA CYS A 114 -10.96 17.38 5.79
C CYS A 114 -10.47 18.43 4.77
N ASN A 115 -10.39 19.70 5.16
CA ASN A 115 -9.91 20.75 4.27
C ASN A 115 -8.39 20.77 4.11
N VAL A 116 -7.64 20.38 5.16
CA VAL A 116 -6.19 20.12 5.03
C VAL A 116 -5.96 19.03 3.99
N LEU A 117 -6.67 17.90 4.10
CA LEU A 117 -6.52 16.75 3.21
C LEU A 117 -6.82 17.07 1.74
N LYS A 118 -7.89 17.83 1.46
CA LYS A 118 -8.24 18.28 0.11
C LYS A 118 -7.18 19.18 -0.52
N ASN A 119 -6.41 19.90 0.30
CA ASN A 119 -5.42 20.88 -0.16
C ASN A 119 -3.98 20.42 0.05
N LEU A 120 -3.72 19.17 0.46
CA LEU A 120 -2.36 18.66 0.70
C LEU A 120 -1.41 18.95 -0.46
N GLY A 121 -1.84 18.68 -1.70
CA GLY A 121 -1.04 18.92 -2.91
C GLY A 121 -0.61 20.39 -3.12
N LYS A 122 -1.34 21.34 -2.54
CA LYS A 122 -1.05 22.77 -2.63
C LYS A 122 -0.15 23.25 -1.48
N LEU A 123 -0.21 22.61 -0.31
CA LEU A 123 0.44 23.05 0.94
C LEU A 123 1.98 23.06 0.93
N GLY A 124 2.63 22.63 -0.16
CA GLY A 124 4.08 22.56 -0.26
C GLY A 124 4.68 21.51 0.66
N LYS A 125 5.96 21.64 1.02
CA LYS A 125 6.61 20.69 1.94
C LYS A 125 6.14 20.94 3.37
N LEU A 126 5.64 19.89 4.01
CA LEU A 126 5.23 19.86 5.41
C LEU A 126 6.33 19.24 6.28
N GLY A 127 6.49 19.76 7.50
CA GLY A 127 7.47 19.30 8.46
C GLY A 127 7.13 17.96 9.10
N GLU A 128 8.08 17.42 9.84
CA GLU A 128 7.97 16.14 10.56
C GLU A 128 6.87 16.16 11.63
N GLU A 129 6.67 17.29 12.31
CA GLU A 129 5.65 17.43 13.36
C GLU A 129 4.22 17.27 12.81
N VAL A 130 3.89 17.97 11.72
CA VAL A 130 2.60 17.82 11.03
C VAL A 130 2.39 16.40 10.53
N THR A 131 3.48 15.75 10.10
CA THR A 131 3.45 14.37 9.62
C THR A 131 3.14 13.40 10.75
N SER A 132 3.79 13.58 11.89
CA SER A 132 3.59 12.75 13.09
C SER A 132 2.16 12.90 13.62
N GLU A 133 1.68 14.14 13.71
CA GLU A 133 0.31 14.43 14.15
C GLU A 133 -0.72 13.75 13.23
N LEU A 134 -0.57 13.87 11.89
CA LEU A 134 -1.43 13.19 10.93
C LEU A 134 -1.42 11.67 11.07
N ILE A 135 -0.27 11.09 11.44
CA ILE A 135 -0.16 9.65 11.65
C ILE A 135 -0.87 9.24 12.94
N GLU A 136 -0.70 10.01 14.01
CA GLU A 136 -1.30 9.78 15.33
C GLU A 136 -2.83 9.88 15.29
N VAL A 137 -3.38 10.89 14.62
CA VAL A 137 -4.83 11.05 14.45
C VAL A 137 -5.45 10.11 13.40
N GLY A 138 -4.68 9.14 12.89
CA GLY A 138 -5.20 8.05 12.05
C GLY A 138 -5.23 8.33 10.53
N TYR A 139 -4.66 9.45 10.08
CA TYR A 139 -4.61 9.83 8.66
C TYR A 139 -3.34 9.37 7.94
N LYS A 140 -2.81 8.21 8.36
CA LYS A 140 -1.63 7.56 7.78
C LYS A 140 -1.75 7.41 6.25
N TRP A 141 -2.95 7.10 5.75
CA TRP A 141 -3.24 6.96 4.32
C TRP A 141 -2.99 8.25 3.51
N ALA A 142 -3.19 9.43 4.13
CA ALA A 142 -2.97 10.71 3.47
C ALA A 142 -1.48 10.98 3.30
N VAL A 143 -0.70 10.65 4.34
CA VAL A 143 0.76 10.72 4.34
C VAL A 143 1.33 9.76 3.29
N THR A 144 0.85 8.51 3.27
CA THR A 144 1.34 7.51 2.33
C THR A 144 0.98 7.78 0.87
N ARG A 145 -0.14 8.45 0.59
CA ARG A 145 -0.51 8.85 -0.77
C ARG A 145 0.28 10.04 -1.30
N ASN A 146 0.81 10.87 -0.40
CA ASN A 146 1.45 12.13 -0.77
C ASN A 146 2.86 12.27 -0.16
N PRO A 147 3.74 11.26 -0.27
CA PRO A 147 4.93 11.22 0.56
C PRO A 147 6.00 12.25 0.14
N LYS A 148 5.87 12.85 -1.07
CA LYS A 148 6.72 13.97 -1.53
C LYS A 148 6.45 15.29 -0.78
N ILE A 149 5.28 15.38 -0.15
CA ILE A 149 4.83 16.56 0.60
C ILE A 149 5.43 16.54 1.99
N PHE A 150 5.61 15.35 2.59
CA PHE A 150 6.06 15.20 3.96
C PHE A 150 7.58 15.00 4.04
N ARG A 151 8.21 15.61 5.04
CA ARG A 151 9.57 15.24 5.45
C ARG A 151 9.46 14.03 6.37
N LEU A 152 9.82 12.87 5.83
CA LEU A 152 9.82 11.61 6.55
C LEU A 152 11.25 11.18 6.87
N ASP A 153 11.50 10.75 8.11
CA ASP A 153 12.71 10.00 8.46
C ASP A 153 12.64 8.54 7.95
N GLN A 154 13.67 7.73 8.20
CA GLN A 154 13.69 6.32 7.75
C GLN A 154 12.69 5.43 8.50
N ASP A 155 12.47 5.67 9.79
CA ASP A 155 11.58 4.87 10.63
C ASP A 155 10.12 5.13 10.26
N GLN A 156 9.75 6.40 10.05
CA GLN A 156 8.43 6.81 9.55
C GLN A 156 8.17 6.24 8.16
N LYS A 157 9.14 6.32 7.24
CA LYS A 157 9.01 5.68 5.92
C LYS A 157 8.80 4.18 6.06
N LYS A 158 9.55 3.50 6.93
CA LYS A 158 9.42 2.06 7.17
C LYS A 158 8.04 1.74 7.73
N GLN A 159 7.57 2.41 8.76
CA GLN A 159 6.24 2.19 9.35
C GLN A 159 5.13 2.39 8.32
N LEU A 160 5.18 3.47 7.54
CA LEU A 160 4.21 3.72 6.47
C LEU A 160 4.26 2.66 5.37
N THR A 161 5.45 2.10 5.09
CA THR A 161 5.61 0.97 4.16
C THR A 161 4.90 -0.27 4.65
N LEU A 162 5.16 -0.63 5.91
CA LEU A 162 4.54 -1.81 6.52
C LEU A 162 3.02 -1.66 6.56
N LEU A 163 2.51 -0.47 6.90
CA LEU A 163 1.08 -0.17 6.90
C LEU A 163 0.44 -0.20 5.51
N LEU A 164 1.16 0.26 4.48
CA LEU A 164 0.67 0.14 3.11
C LEU A 164 0.61 -1.32 2.69
N ILE A 165 1.60 -2.14 3.01
CA ILE A 165 1.56 -3.58 2.74
C ILE A 165 0.33 -4.21 3.41
N GLU A 166 0.12 -3.96 4.70
CA GLU A 166 -1.00 -4.50 5.48
C GLU A 166 -2.38 -3.97 5.01
N GLY A 167 -2.48 -2.66 4.76
CA GLY A 167 -3.73 -2.04 4.33
C GLY A 167 -4.10 -2.40 2.89
N THR A 168 -3.11 -2.73 2.06
CA THR A 168 -3.34 -3.21 0.69
C THR A 168 -4.00 -4.57 0.70
N ASP A 169 -3.54 -5.49 1.56
CA ASP A 169 -4.18 -6.79 1.73
C ASP A 169 -5.65 -6.63 2.12
N ARG A 170 -5.94 -5.77 3.10
CA ARG A 170 -7.32 -5.51 3.51
C ARG A 170 -8.16 -4.89 2.40
N ALA A 171 -7.59 -3.99 1.59
CA ALA A 171 -8.30 -3.39 0.46
C ALA A 171 -8.58 -4.41 -0.66
N ILE A 172 -7.67 -5.33 -0.92
CA ILE A 172 -7.86 -6.44 -1.86
C ILE A 172 -8.96 -7.37 -1.32
N GLU A 173 -8.91 -7.76 -0.05
CA GLU A 173 -9.95 -8.56 0.61
C GLU A 173 -11.33 -7.91 0.49
N LEU A 174 -11.46 -6.63 0.86
CA LEU A 174 -12.73 -5.90 0.79
C LEU A 174 -13.25 -5.75 -0.64
N LYS A 175 -12.37 -5.57 -1.63
CA LYS A 175 -12.76 -5.51 -3.03
C LYS A 175 -13.27 -6.87 -3.52
N ILE A 176 -12.59 -7.95 -3.14
CA ILE A 176 -13.02 -9.33 -3.42
C ILE A 176 -14.37 -9.60 -2.74
N GLU A 177 -14.55 -9.22 -1.47
CA GLU A 177 -15.83 -9.32 -0.74
C GLU A 177 -16.95 -8.55 -1.46
N ARG A 178 -16.71 -7.30 -1.87
CA ARG A 178 -17.71 -6.48 -2.57
C ARG A 178 -18.09 -7.06 -3.93
N ASP A 179 -17.10 -7.40 -4.74
CA ASP A 179 -17.32 -7.93 -6.10
C ASP A 179 -17.98 -9.33 -6.03
N ASN A 180 -17.70 -10.11 -4.97
CA ASN A 180 -18.37 -11.38 -4.71
C ASN A 180 -19.79 -11.20 -4.14
N SER A 181 -20.05 -10.26 -3.23
CA SER A 181 -21.41 -10.02 -2.70
C SER A 181 -22.39 -9.65 -3.81
N THR A 182 -21.96 -8.80 -4.74
CA THR A 182 -22.70 -8.45 -5.96
C THR A 182 -22.97 -9.69 -6.84
N TYR A 183 -22.10 -10.70 -6.78
CA TYR A 183 -22.26 -11.95 -7.53
C TYR A 183 -23.13 -12.97 -6.80
N LEU A 184 -23.10 -13.00 -5.46
CA LEU A 184 -23.88 -13.92 -4.62
C LEU A 184 -25.36 -13.57 -4.63
N GLU A 185 -25.69 -12.28 -4.57
CA GLU A 185 -27.06 -11.79 -4.77
C GLU A 185 -27.63 -12.23 -6.13
N ASN A 186 -26.77 -12.32 -7.16
CA ASN A 186 -27.16 -12.75 -8.50
C ASN A 186 -27.17 -14.28 -8.69
N ALA A 187 -26.53 -15.05 -7.81
CA ALA A 187 -26.34 -16.50 -7.98
C ALA A 187 -27.04 -17.37 -6.92
N GLY A 188 -27.71 -16.78 -5.92
CA GLY A 188 -28.61 -17.48 -5.00
C GLY A 188 -27.92 -18.37 -3.96
N TYR A 189 -26.69 -18.03 -3.54
CA TYR A 189 -25.99 -18.77 -2.48
C TYR A 189 -26.33 -18.22 -1.08
N GLU A 190 -26.44 -19.11 -0.10
CA GLU A 190 -27.01 -18.79 1.22
C GLU A 190 -26.02 -18.27 2.27
N SER A 191 -24.68 -18.43 2.11
CA SER A 191 -23.72 -17.79 3.03
C SER A 191 -22.31 -17.59 2.46
N MET A 192 -21.61 -16.59 3.01
CA MET A 192 -20.27 -16.15 2.62
C MET A 192 -19.16 -17.09 3.14
N GLU A 193 -19.38 -17.73 4.28
CA GLU A 193 -18.40 -18.58 4.97
C GLU A 193 -18.20 -19.92 4.26
N GLU A 194 -19.29 -20.54 3.79
CA GLU A 194 -19.23 -21.77 2.98
C GLU A 194 -18.58 -21.54 1.61
N LEU A 195 -18.61 -20.29 1.12
CA LEU A 195 -18.07 -19.91 -0.17
C LEU A 195 -16.60 -19.49 -0.08
N MET A 196 -16.15 -18.89 1.03
CA MET A 196 -14.75 -18.51 1.28
C MET A 196 -13.85 -19.76 1.40
N ASP A 197 -14.26 -20.76 2.18
CA ASP A 197 -13.50 -22.01 2.32
C ASP A 197 -13.45 -22.83 1.03
N LYS A 198 -14.54 -22.82 0.25
CA LYS A 198 -14.59 -23.50 -1.05
C LYS A 198 -13.91 -22.69 -2.16
N ARG A 199 -13.91 -21.36 -2.16
CA ARG A 199 -13.32 -20.51 -3.22
C ARG A 199 -11.91 -20.01 -2.97
N PHE A 200 -11.41 -19.88 -1.75
CA PHE A 200 -9.96 -19.65 -1.59
C PHE A 200 -9.17 -20.85 -2.15
N ASN A 201 -9.75 -22.05 -1.97
CA ASN A 201 -9.25 -23.29 -2.56
C ASN A 201 -9.66 -23.46 -4.05
N ASN A 202 -10.88 -23.07 -4.47
CA ASN A 202 -11.31 -23.16 -5.88
C ASN A 202 -10.81 -22.04 -6.79
N ALA A 203 -10.59 -20.80 -6.35
CA ALA A 203 -9.97 -19.76 -7.18
C ALA A 203 -8.51 -20.13 -7.48
N ARG A 204 -7.83 -20.68 -6.47
CA ARG A 204 -6.49 -21.28 -6.59
C ARG A 204 -6.50 -22.56 -7.46
N ALA A 205 -7.56 -23.36 -7.42
CA ALA A 205 -7.73 -24.53 -8.31
C ALA A 205 -8.25 -24.18 -9.72
N SER A 206 -9.00 -23.10 -9.90
CA SER A 206 -9.55 -22.62 -11.18
C SER A 206 -8.52 -21.82 -11.98
N MET A 207 -7.54 -21.17 -11.32
CA MET A 207 -6.30 -20.73 -11.97
C MET A 207 -5.55 -21.91 -12.63
N LEU A 208 -5.69 -23.13 -12.08
CA LEU A 208 -5.10 -24.35 -12.65
C LEU A 208 -5.98 -25.04 -13.72
N ALA A 209 -7.26 -24.67 -13.85
CA ALA A 209 -8.24 -25.38 -14.69
C ALA A 209 -8.82 -24.57 -15.88
N GLY A 210 -8.44 -23.31 -16.06
CA GLY A 210 -8.65 -22.55 -17.31
C GLY A 210 -10.09 -22.13 -17.66
N GLY A 211 -11.08 -22.39 -16.81
CA GLY A 211 -12.47 -21.99 -17.02
C GLY A 211 -13.00 -21.16 -15.86
N ILE A 212 -13.51 -19.97 -16.14
CA ILE A 212 -14.31 -19.08 -15.26
C ILE A 212 -13.48 -18.15 -14.32
N GLY A 213 -12.18 -18.40 -14.07
CA GLY A 213 -11.33 -17.60 -13.18
C GLY A 213 -10.74 -16.28 -13.72
N ASN A 214 -10.96 -15.91 -14.99
CA ASN A 214 -10.22 -14.81 -15.60
C ASN A 214 -10.55 -13.42 -15.06
N ASN A 215 -11.78 -13.15 -14.61
CA ASN A 215 -12.14 -11.82 -14.11
C ASN A 215 -11.62 -11.55 -12.70
N ALA A 216 -11.74 -12.52 -11.77
CA ALA A 216 -11.17 -12.40 -10.43
C ALA A 216 -9.63 -12.35 -10.49
N ALA A 217 -9.01 -13.22 -11.29
CA ALA A 217 -7.57 -13.17 -11.54
C ALA A 217 -7.14 -11.86 -12.18
N ASN A 218 -7.89 -11.30 -13.14
CA ASN A 218 -7.60 -9.98 -13.71
C ASN A 218 -7.84 -8.83 -12.74
N ILE A 219 -8.80 -8.91 -11.81
CA ILE A 219 -9.04 -7.88 -10.78
C ILE A 219 -7.93 -7.89 -9.74
N VAL A 220 -7.48 -9.09 -9.32
CA VAL A 220 -6.31 -9.26 -8.45
C VAL A 220 -5.05 -8.80 -9.19
N MET A 221 -4.83 -9.22 -10.44
CA MET A 221 -3.66 -8.83 -11.24
C MET A 221 -3.61 -7.33 -11.55
N ARG A 222 -4.75 -6.69 -11.91
CA ARG A 222 -4.81 -5.23 -12.10
C ARG A 222 -4.63 -4.48 -10.79
N GLY A 223 -5.18 -5.02 -9.70
CA GLY A 223 -4.90 -4.52 -8.35
C GLY A 223 -3.40 -4.57 -8.07
N THR A 224 -2.75 -5.71 -8.31
CA THR A 224 -1.30 -5.86 -8.08
C THR A 224 -0.45 -4.99 -9.00
N ASP A 225 -0.83 -4.73 -10.26
CA ASP A 225 -0.07 -3.86 -11.16
C ASP A 225 -0.20 -2.36 -10.77
N GLU A 226 -1.41 -1.90 -10.42
CA GLU A 226 -1.61 -0.54 -9.89
C GLU A 226 -0.89 -0.35 -8.56
N LEU A 227 -0.96 -1.36 -7.69
CA LEU A 227 -0.22 -1.39 -6.43
C LEU A 227 1.28 -1.44 -6.68
N GLU A 228 1.77 -2.20 -7.65
CA GLU A 228 3.19 -2.27 -8.02
C GLU A 228 3.69 -0.91 -8.54
N SER A 229 2.90 -0.20 -9.36
CA SER A 229 3.22 1.17 -9.78
C SER A 229 3.24 2.12 -8.58
N ILE A 230 2.23 2.03 -7.70
CA ILE A 230 2.18 2.80 -6.46
C ILE A 230 3.39 2.48 -5.59
N PHE A 231 3.77 1.21 -5.48
CA PHE A 231 4.90 0.76 -4.67
C PHE A 231 6.21 1.32 -5.23
N LYS A 232 6.43 1.21 -6.55
CA LYS A 232 7.60 1.75 -7.21
C LYS A 232 7.68 3.27 -7.08
N ASP A 233 6.64 3.99 -7.47
CA ASP A 233 6.67 5.45 -7.54
C ASP A 233 6.69 6.09 -6.15
N ARG A 234 6.01 5.47 -5.18
CA ARG A 234 5.90 6.01 -3.83
C ARG A 234 7.03 5.57 -2.89
N PHE A 235 7.58 4.37 -2.98
CA PHE A 235 8.62 3.94 -2.03
C PHE A 235 10.04 4.15 -2.52
N ILE A 236 10.33 3.78 -3.77
CA ILE A 236 11.67 3.97 -4.33
C ILE A 236 11.98 5.47 -4.40
N GLY A 237 10.97 6.28 -4.75
CA GLY A 237 11.10 7.74 -4.79
C GLY A 237 11.40 8.40 -3.44
N LEU A 238 11.21 7.71 -2.31
CA LEU A 238 11.47 8.26 -0.97
C LEU A 238 12.86 7.99 -0.44
N GLY A 239 13.69 7.23 -1.16
CA GLY A 239 15.00 6.83 -0.65
C GLY A 239 14.90 6.02 0.64
N LEU A 240 13.85 5.19 0.75
CA LEU A 240 13.72 4.24 1.85
C LEU A 240 14.74 3.12 1.68
N ILE A 241 15.46 2.82 2.77
CA ILE A 241 16.26 1.60 2.85
C ILE A 241 15.29 0.44 3.06
N LEU A 242 15.24 -0.47 2.10
CA LEU A 242 14.35 -1.63 2.20
C LEU A 242 15.09 -2.72 2.96
N ASP A 243 14.60 -3.13 4.13
CA ASP A 243 15.28 -4.12 4.96
C ASP A 243 14.65 -5.52 4.86
N LYS A 244 15.23 -6.46 5.61
CA LYS A 244 14.74 -7.83 5.75
C LYS A 244 13.28 -7.91 6.20
N GLU A 245 12.85 -7.05 7.13
CA GLU A 245 11.49 -7.09 7.67
C GLU A 245 10.47 -6.73 6.58
N ILE A 246 10.75 -5.69 5.80
CA ILE A 246 9.92 -5.30 4.66
C ILE A 246 9.87 -6.44 3.63
N ALA A 247 11.01 -7.08 3.34
CA ALA A 247 11.06 -8.20 2.39
C ALA A 247 10.15 -9.36 2.83
N LEU A 248 10.24 -9.77 4.10
CA LEU A 248 9.42 -10.84 4.66
C LEU A 248 7.93 -10.49 4.67
N LYS A 249 7.55 -9.24 4.95
CA LYS A 249 6.15 -8.80 4.84
C LYS A 249 5.67 -8.87 3.39
N LEU A 250 6.43 -8.36 2.42
CA LEU A 250 6.05 -8.45 1.01
C LEU A 250 5.83 -9.90 0.57
N ILE A 251 6.68 -10.82 1.02
CA ILE A 251 6.55 -12.26 0.77
C ILE A 251 5.25 -12.78 1.36
N LYS A 252 5.03 -12.56 2.66
CA LYS A 252 3.82 -13.00 3.39
C LYS A 252 2.52 -12.55 2.70
N HIS A 253 2.52 -11.36 2.15
CA HIS A 253 1.37 -10.71 1.52
C HIS A 253 1.32 -10.90 -0.02
N GLY A 254 2.19 -11.75 -0.60
CA GLY A 254 2.16 -12.08 -2.02
C GLY A 254 2.70 -11.01 -2.97
N PHE A 255 3.29 -9.92 -2.47
CA PHE A 255 3.89 -8.83 -3.26
C PHE A 255 5.30 -9.15 -3.77
N MET A 256 5.51 -10.39 -4.20
CA MET A 256 6.83 -10.91 -4.55
C MET A 256 7.41 -10.27 -5.83
N ARG A 257 6.55 -9.78 -6.73
CA ARG A 257 6.96 -9.06 -7.93
C ARG A 257 7.65 -7.73 -7.59
N VAL A 258 7.13 -6.98 -6.62
CA VAL A 258 7.75 -5.74 -6.09
C VAL A 258 9.14 -6.04 -5.52
N LEU A 259 9.24 -7.09 -4.70
CA LEU A 259 10.51 -7.54 -4.14
C LEU A 259 11.53 -7.86 -5.24
N SER A 260 11.12 -8.56 -6.30
CA SER A 260 12.02 -8.94 -7.39
C SER A 260 12.55 -7.75 -8.21
N GLN A 261 11.70 -6.75 -8.43
CA GLN A 261 12.00 -5.58 -9.28
C GLN A 261 12.76 -4.48 -8.54
N CYS A 262 12.75 -4.53 -7.22
CA CYS A 262 13.47 -3.59 -6.35
C CYS A 262 14.57 -4.28 -5.55
N SER A 263 14.92 -5.53 -5.90
CA SER A 263 15.84 -6.38 -5.12
C SER A 263 17.21 -5.73 -4.91
N GLU A 264 17.64 -4.83 -5.81
CA GLU A 264 18.88 -4.07 -5.70
C GLU A 264 18.87 -3.02 -4.58
N LYS A 265 17.69 -2.66 -4.07
CA LYS A 265 17.50 -1.69 -2.98
C LYS A 265 17.32 -2.34 -1.62
N PHE A 266 17.21 -3.67 -1.58
CA PHE A 266 17.05 -4.38 -0.32
C PHE A 266 18.39 -4.64 0.35
N GLU A 267 18.52 -4.17 1.58
CA GLU A 267 19.55 -4.56 2.53
C GLU A 267 19.05 -5.75 3.35
N GLY A 268 19.70 -6.91 3.20
CA GLY A 268 19.35 -8.10 3.98
C GLY A 268 18.46 -9.12 3.27
N LEU A 269 18.56 -9.23 1.93
CA LEU A 269 18.12 -10.42 1.20
C LEU A 269 19.01 -11.62 1.55
N ASP A 270 18.92 -12.10 2.77
CA ASP A 270 19.72 -13.21 3.28
C ASP A 270 19.07 -14.58 2.99
N LYS A 271 19.70 -15.65 3.48
CA LYS A 271 19.22 -17.03 3.35
C LYS A 271 17.75 -17.18 3.81
N GLU A 272 17.35 -16.52 4.89
CA GLU A 272 15.99 -16.65 5.43
C GLU A 272 14.96 -16.07 4.48
N VAL A 273 15.22 -14.88 3.93
CA VAL A 273 14.33 -14.24 2.95
C VAL A 273 14.20 -15.10 1.69
N ILE A 274 15.30 -15.66 1.20
CA ILE A 274 15.30 -16.48 -0.02
C ILE A 274 14.53 -17.79 0.21
N LEU A 275 14.71 -18.44 1.36
CA LEU A 275 13.93 -19.63 1.71
C LEU A 275 12.44 -19.31 1.84
N ALA A 276 12.07 -18.18 2.46
CA ALA A 276 10.68 -17.76 2.56
C ALA A 276 10.03 -17.57 1.18
N ILE A 277 10.75 -16.99 0.21
CA ILE A 277 10.28 -16.87 -1.18
C ILE A 277 10.03 -18.26 -1.78
N LEU A 278 10.96 -19.19 -1.63
CA LEU A 278 10.85 -20.54 -2.20
C LEU A 278 9.71 -21.32 -1.57
N ASP A 279 9.51 -21.19 -0.26
CA ASP A 279 8.48 -21.90 0.48
C ASP A 279 7.07 -21.41 0.09
N ILE A 280 6.84 -20.09 0.01
CA ILE A 280 5.55 -19.56 -0.43
C ILE A 280 5.24 -20.03 -1.85
N ASN A 281 6.21 -19.93 -2.76
CA ASN A 281 6.03 -20.36 -4.14
C ASN A 281 5.73 -21.85 -4.31
N ALA A 282 6.40 -22.70 -3.53
CA ALA A 282 6.14 -24.13 -3.54
C ALA A 282 4.68 -24.42 -3.18
N THR A 283 4.07 -23.60 -2.32
CA THR A 283 2.65 -23.73 -1.97
C THR A 283 1.73 -23.11 -3.01
N THR A 284 2.01 -21.91 -3.53
CA THR A 284 1.06 -21.16 -4.37
C THR A 284 0.99 -21.70 -5.80
N LYS A 285 2.06 -22.34 -6.29
CA LYS A 285 2.25 -22.67 -7.73
C LYS A 285 2.07 -21.45 -8.65
N GLU A 286 2.12 -20.24 -8.09
CA GLU A 286 2.11 -19.03 -8.88
C GLU A 286 3.44 -18.96 -9.61
N ASP A 287 3.36 -18.90 -10.94
CA ASP A 287 4.53 -18.78 -11.78
C ASP A 287 5.11 -17.40 -11.52
N PHE A 288 6.17 -17.35 -10.71
CA PHE A 288 6.97 -16.16 -10.51
C PHE A 288 7.27 -15.57 -11.88
N GLY A 289 6.67 -14.42 -12.17
CA GLY A 289 6.70 -13.81 -13.48
C GLY A 289 8.14 -13.76 -13.99
N SER A 290 8.43 -14.60 -14.98
CA SER A 290 9.69 -14.71 -15.72
C SER A 290 10.95 -15.13 -14.93
N ILE A 291 11.92 -15.63 -15.69
CA ILE A 291 13.32 -15.90 -15.27
C ILE A 291 13.93 -14.72 -14.50
N GLY A 292 13.52 -13.48 -14.83
CA GLY A 292 14.09 -12.27 -14.26
C GLY A 292 13.86 -12.09 -12.76
N GLY A 293 12.71 -12.54 -12.23
CA GLY A 293 12.37 -12.28 -10.83
C GLY A 293 13.29 -12.99 -9.84
N ILE A 294 13.45 -14.30 -10.02
CA ILE A 294 14.34 -15.12 -9.18
C ILE A 294 15.81 -14.78 -9.43
N SER A 295 16.20 -14.56 -10.70
CA SER A 295 17.59 -14.22 -11.03
C SER A 295 18.02 -12.91 -10.37
N ASN A 296 17.16 -11.89 -10.34
CA ASN A 296 17.42 -10.62 -9.65
C ASN A 296 17.60 -10.80 -8.13
N ILE A 297 16.74 -11.59 -7.49
CA ILE A 297 16.83 -11.86 -6.05
C ILE A 297 18.12 -12.61 -5.73
N VAL A 298 18.48 -13.63 -6.50
CA VAL A 298 19.75 -14.36 -6.33
C VAL A 298 20.95 -13.43 -6.57
N LYS A 299 20.89 -12.57 -7.58
CA LYS A 299 21.95 -11.61 -7.88
C LYS A 299 22.20 -10.60 -6.75
N ASN A 300 21.16 -10.23 -5.99
CA ASN A 300 21.28 -9.28 -4.88
C ASN A 300 21.33 -9.95 -3.50
N GLY A 301 21.04 -11.25 -3.44
CA GLY A 301 21.00 -12.05 -2.23
C GLY A 301 22.38 -12.29 -1.60
N LYS A 302 22.37 -12.55 -0.29
CA LYS A 302 23.53 -12.89 0.56
C LYS A 302 23.31 -14.24 1.24
N GLY A 303 24.41 -14.90 1.63
CA GLY A 303 24.34 -16.21 2.30
C GLY A 303 23.79 -17.32 1.39
N LEU A 304 24.04 -17.22 0.09
CA LEU A 304 23.67 -18.22 -0.90
C LEU A 304 24.54 -19.46 -0.70
N ASP A 305 23.95 -20.57 -0.22
CA ASP A 305 24.68 -21.80 0.03
C ASP A 305 24.17 -22.96 -0.84
N ARG A 306 24.79 -24.12 -0.69
CA ARG A 306 24.43 -25.34 -1.39
C ARG A 306 22.96 -25.74 -1.21
N GLU A 307 22.37 -25.49 -0.04
CA GLU A 307 20.96 -25.82 0.22
C GLU A 307 20.04 -24.95 -0.65
N ILE A 308 20.29 -23.63 -0.68
CA ILE A 308 19.52 -22.70 -1.51
C ILE A 308 19.68 -23.05 -2.99
N ALA A 309 20.89 -23.40 -3.43
CA ALA A 309 21.13 -23.80 -4.82
C ALA A 309 20.29 -25.03 -5.20
N ILE A 310 20.24 -26.04 -4.33
CA ILE A 310 19.44 -27.25 -4.55
C ILE A 310 17.96 -26.90 -4.62
N ARG A 311 17.42 -26.14 -3.65
CA ARG A 311 16.01 -25.75 -3.65
C ARG A 311 15.62 -24.93 -4.89
N LEU A 312 16.47 -24.02 -5.34
CA LEU A 312 16.25 -23.25 -6.57
C LEU A 312 16.21 -24.14 -7.81
N ILE A 313 17.13 -25.10 -7.91
CA ILE A 313 17.14 -26.08 -9.01
C ILE A 313 15.87 -26.92 -8.97
N GLU A 314 15.46 -27.39 -7.79
CA GLU A 314 14.27 -28.20 -7.57
C GLU A 314 12.97 -27.45 -7.86
N TYR A 315 12.96 -26.13 -7.66
CA TYR A 315 11.80 -25.28 -7.87
C TYR A 315 11.31 -25.31 -9.33
N ASN A 316 12.10 -24.78 -10.28
CA ASN A 316 11.77 -24.80 -11.71
C ASN A 316 12.99 -24.52 -12.61
N SER A 317 12.77 -24.47 -13.92
CA SER A 317 13.82 -24.12 -14.89
C SER A 317 14.43 -22.74 -14.66
N ASN A 318 13.64 -21.79 -14.12
CA ASN A 318 14.10 -20.43 -13.88
C ASN A 318 15.07 -20.39 -12.69
N GLY A 319 14.77 -21.12 -11.61
CA GLY A 319 15.68 -21.28 -10.49
C GLY A 319 16.97 -22.01 -10.88
N ALA A 320 16.87 -23.04 -11.72
CA ALA A 320 18.05 -23.70 -12.30
C ALA A 320 18.92 -22.74 -13.13
N SER A 321 18.30 -21.89 -13.96
CA SER A 321 19.02 -20.85 -14.72
C SER A 321 19.68 -19.83 -13.81
N ALA A 322 18.96 -19.32 -12.80
CA ALA A 322 19.48 -18.35 -11.84
C ALA A 322 20.72 -18.88 -11.09
N VAL A 323 20.71 -20.17 -10.69
CA VAL A 323 21.87 -20.82 -10.05
C VAL A 323 23.05 -20.93 -11.02
N ILE A 324 22.83 -21.23 -12.30
CA ILE A 324 23.91 -21.34 -13.28
C ILE A 324 24.52 -19.98 -13.65
N GLU A 325 23.67 -18.96 -13.76
CA GLU A 325 24.06 -17.58 -14.09
C GLU A 325 24.84 -16.91 -12.96
N ASN A 326 24.59 -17.29 -11.71
CA ASN A 326 25.18 -16.68 -10.52
C ASN A 326 25.95 -17.68 -9.66
N ILE A 327 26.47 -18.76 -10.24
CA ILE A 327 27.04 -19.90 -9.52
C ILE A 327 28.22 -19.50 -8.61
N GLU A 328 28.97 -18.48 -9.01
CA GLU A 328 30.10 -17.91 -8.26
C GLU A 328 29.68 -17.25 -6.93
N ARG A 329 28.39 -16.94 -6.76
CA ARG A 329 27.85 -16.39 -5.51
C ARG A 329 27.43 -17.46 -4.51
N PHE A 330 27.30 -18.72 -4.94
CA PHE A 330 26.88 -19.81 -4.07
C PHE A 330 28.07 -20.47 -3.39
N GLU A 331 28.01 -20.59 -2.07
CA GLU A 331 28.98 -21.28 -1.26
C GLU A 331 28.70 -22.79 -1.22
N GLY A 332 29.76 -23.59 -1.35
CA GLY A 332 29.67 -25.05 -1.18
C GLY A 332 29.08 -25.81 -2.37
N ILE A 333 28.90 -25.20 -3.54
CA ILE A 333 28.47 -25.89 -4.76
C ILE A 333 29.33 -25.50 -5.96
N THR A 334 29.79 -26.50 -6.72
CA THR A 334 30.57 -26.24 -7.94
C THR A 334 29.68 -26.15 -9.18
N LYS A 335 30.11 -25.43 -10.22
CA LYS A 335 29.42 -25.39 -11.52
C LYS A 335 29.20 -26.78 -12.13
N LYS A 336 30.12 -27.72 -11.91
CA LYS A 336 29.99 -29.12 -12.37
C LYS A 336 28.91 -29.86 -11.60
N GLU A 337 28.86 -29.68 -10.28
CA GLU A 337 27.83 -30.26 -9.42
C GLU A 337 26.44 -29.69 -9.72
N ALA A 338 26.30 -28.37 -9.84
CA ALA A 338 25.03 -27.73 -10.21
C ALA A 338 24.51 -28.25 -11.56
N LYS A 339 25.35 -28.33 -12.59
CA LYS A 339 24.98 -28.93 -13.89
C LYS A 339 24.55 -30.39 -13.78
N LYS A 340 25.18 -31.16 -12.89
CA LYS A 340 24.81 -32.56 -12.64
C LYS A 340 23.42 -32.63 -11.99
N LEU A 341 23.17 -31.86 -10.93
CA LEU A 341 21.88 -31.79 -10.24
C LEU A 341 20.75 -31.39 -11.20
N ILE A 342 20.97 -30.36 -12.03
CA ILE A 342 20.01 -29.94 -13.04
C ILE A 342 19.71 -31.07 -14.04
N LYS A 343 20.74 -31.75 -14.54
CA LYS A 343 20.58 -32.88 -15.47
C LYS A 343 19.80 -34.03 -14.85
N ASP A 344 20.07 -34.35 -13.59
CA ASP A 344 19.41 -35.42 -12.87
C ASP A 344 17.94 -35.07 -12.60
N ARG A 345 17.63 -33.82 -12.20
CA ARG A 345 16.25 -33.30 -12.13
C ARG A 345 15.52 -33.42 -13.47
N PHE A 346 16.12 -32.96 -14.57
CA PHE A 346 15.50 -33.07 -15.90
C PHE A 346 15.27 -34.51 -16.36
N ARG A 347 16.06 -35.47 -15.86
CA ARG A 347 15.83 -36.89 -16.12
C ARG A 347 14.64 -37.40 -15.30
N GLU A 348 14.56 -37.00 -14.04
CA GLU A 348 13.43 -37.33 -13.17
C GLU A 348 12.12 -36.74 -13.69
N ASP A 349 12.09 -35.45 -14.05
CA ASP A 349 10.93 -34.78 -14.65
C ASP A 349 10.46 -35.47 -15.93
N ARG A 350 11.41 -35.89 -16.80
CA ARG A 350 11.08 -36.66 -18.00
C ARG A 350 10.52 -38.03 -17.67
N SER A 351 11.02 -38.69 -16.64
CA SER A 351 10.58 -40.01 -16.21
C SER A 351 9.18 -39.94 -15.59
N ARG A 352 8.95 -38.94 -14.73
CA ARG A 352 7.65 -38.58 -14.17
C ARG A 352 6.65 -38.22 -15.26
N SER A 353 7.02 -37.39 -16.22
CA SER A 353 6.16 -37.03 -17.36
C SER A 353 5.80 -38.23 -18.23
N LYS A 354 6.72 -39.17 -18.46
CA LYS A 354 6.43 -40.43 -19.16
C LYS A 354 5.47 -41.30 -18.36
N ARG A 355 5.65 -41.40 -17.04
CA ARG A 355 4.75 -42.15 -16.14
C ARG A 355 3.34 -41.55 -16.12
N LEU A 356 3.21 -40.24 -15.92
CA LEU A 356 1.92 -39.54 -15.94
C LEU A 356 1.19 -39.68 -17.28
N ARG A 357 1.91 -39.61 -18.41
CA ARG A 357 1.32 -39.87 -19.73
C ARG A 357 0.79 -41.30 -19.89
N ARG A 358 1.49 -42.29 -19.32
CA ARG A 358 1.04 -43.69 -19.32
C ARG A 358 -0.20 -43.86 -18.44
N GLU A 359 -0.20 -43.32 -17.22
CA GLU A 359 -1.34 -43.36 -16.31
C GLU A 359 -2.57 -42.67 -16.94
N TYR A 360 -2.40 -41.49 -17.53
CA TYR A 360 -3.47 -40.79 -18.25
C TYR A 360 -4.00 -41.61 -19.45
N TRP A 361 -3.11 -42.26 -20.21
CA TRP A 361 -3.52 -43.11 -21.32
C TRP A 361 -4.32 -44.33 -20.86
N LEU A 362 -3.90 -44.97 -19.76
CA LEU A 362 -4.63 -46.10 -19.15
C LEU A 362 -6.04 -45.68 -18.71
N ILE A 363 -6.17 -44.55 -17.99
CA ILE A 363 -7.47 -44.00 -17.58
C ILE A 363 -8.35 -43.72 -18.80
N LYS A 364 -7.78 -43.17 -19.88
CA LYS A 364 -8.51 -42.89 -21.11
C LYS A 364 -9.00 -44.17 -21.79
N VAL A 365 -8.18 -45.22 -21.81
CA VAL A 365 -8.55 -46.53 -22.38
C VAL A 365 -9.65 -47.20 -21.54
N GLU A 366 -9.55 -47.18 -20.21
CA GLU A 366 -10.58 -47.71 -19.31
C GLU A 366 -11.92 -47.00 -19.51
N ASN A 367 -11.92 -45.67 -19.62
CA ASN A 367 -13.14 -44.91 -19.88
C ASN A 367 -13.78 -45.25 -21.25
N ILE A 368 -12.96 -45.44 -22.29
CA ILE A 368 -13.45 -45.88 -23.61
C ILE A 368 -14.05 -47.29 -23.52
N TRP A 369 -13.42 -48.18 -22.77
CA TRP A 369 -13.88 -49.55 -22.56
C TRP A 369 -15.21 -49.60 -21.81
N GLU A 370 -15.36 -48.83 -20.72
CA GLU A 370 -16.63 -48.72 -19.98
C GLU A 370 -17.74 -48.10 -20.84
N TYR A 371 -17.42 -47.09 -21.65
CA TYR A 371 -18.38 -46.53 -22.60
C TYR A 371 -18.81 -47.56 -23.66
N ALA A 372 -17.87 -48.35 -24.19
CA ALA A 372 -18.17 -49.41 -25.14
C ALA A 372 -19.09 -50.49 -24.53
N LYS A 373 -18.82 -50.93 -23.28
CA LYS A 373 -19.71 -51.82 -22.53
C LYS A 373 -21.12 -51.26 -22.40
N PHE A 374 -21.24 -49.98 -22.07
CA PHE A 374 -22.53 -49.29 -21.96
C PHE A 374 -23.29 -49.28 -23.29
N VAL A 375 -22.64 -48.95 -24.40
CA VAL A 375 -23.25 -48.92 -25.73
C VAL A 375 -23.68 -50.31 -26.18
N ILE A 376 -22.82 -51.33 -26.01
CA ILE A 376 -23.12 -52.72 -26.32
C ILE A 376 -24.29 -53.20 -25.44
N GLY A 377 -24.25 -52.93 -24.13
CA GLY A 377 -25.35 -53.24 -23.21
C GLY A 377 -26.68 -52.63 -23.65
N ARG A 378 -26.69 -51.41 -24.20
CA ARG A 378 -27.90 -50.81 -24.78
C ARG A 378 -28.33 -51.44 -26.10
N ALA A 379 -27.38 -51.77 -26.98
CA ALA A 379 -27.66 -52.37 -28.28
C ALA A 379 -28.24 -53.79 -28.14
N PHE A 380 -27.77 -54.56 -27.16
CA PHE A 380 -28.15 -55.96 -26.98
C PHE A 380 -29.11 -56.20 -25.79
N GLY A 381 -29.34 -55.21 -24.93
CA GLY A 381 -30.12 -55.33 -23.68
C GLY A 381 -31.56 -54.83 -23.72
N ARG A 382 -32.17 -54.60 -24.88
CA ARG A 382 -33.64 -54.39 -24.99
C ARG A 382 -34.39 -55.62 -25.50
N LYS A 383 -34.04 -56.80 -24.99
CA LYS A 383 -35.05 -57.85 -24.78
C LYS A 383 -35.44 -57.81 -23.31
N ARG A 384 -36.35 -56.88 -22.97
CA ARG A 384 -37.17 -57.07 -21.77
C ARG A 384 -38.03 -58.30 -22.03
N TYR A 385 -37.87 -59.31 -21.17
CA TYR A 385 -38.98 -60.18 -20.81
C TYR A 385 -40.09 -59.35 -20.17
#